data_AF-A0A524G1M9-F1
#
_entry.id   AF-A0A524G1M9-F1
#
_cell.length_a   1.000
_cell.length_b   1.000
_cell.length_c   1.000
_cell.angle_alpha   90.00
_cell.angle_beta   90.00
_cell.angle_gamma   90.00
#
_symmetry.space_group_name_H-M   'P 1'
#
loop_
_entity.id
_entity.type
_entity.pdbx_description
1 polymer ?
#
loop_
_entity_poly.entity_id
_entity_poly.type
_entity_poly.pdbx_seq_one_letter_code
_entity_poly.pdbx_strand_id
1 'polypeptide(L)'
;MDPLKPAKNLEENFFNDSRQSMSICSECFKKRFKIVTKKRSGYGGTIYEIEERPPPRFGIGSQTFSCLKCNWVAWTEEGLIAHIKKKHP
;
A
#
# COMPACT_ATOMS: atom_id res chain seq x y z
N MET A 1 16.45 8.63 -12.87
CA MET A 1 15.71 9.84 -12.48
C MET A 1 14.50 9.94 -13.40
N ASP A 2 13.41 9.27 -13.03
CA ASP A 2 12.17 9.29 -13.82
C ASP A 2 11.52 10.69 -13.78
N PRO A 3 11.00 11.21 -14.90
CA PRO A 3 10.45 12.56 -14.96
C PRO A 3 9.15 12.65 -14.14
N LEU A 4 9.11 13.64 -13.23
CA LEU A 4 7.90 14.04 -12.51
C LEU A 4 6.83 14.47 -13.52
N LYS A 5 5.86 13.59 -13.79
CA LYS A 5 4.64 13.95 -14.52
C LYS A 5 3.82 14.91 -13.66
N PRO A 6 3.19 15.95 -14.25
CA PRO A 6 2.31 16.85 -13.51
C PRO A 6 1.08 16.10 -13.01
N ALA A 7 0.82 16.17 -11.71
CA ALA A 7 -0.29 15.49 -11.06
C ALA A 7 -1.63 16.04 -11.55
N LYS A 8 -2.42 15.20 -12.23
CA LYS A 8 -3.75 15.57 -12.75
C LYS A 8 -4.87 15.46 -11.71
N ASN A 9 -4.65 14.86 -10.53
CA ASN A 9 -5.71 14.60 -9.55
C ASN A 9 -5.21 14.76 -8.08
N LEU A 10 -6.00 15.43 -7.23
CA LEU A 10 -5.74 15.60 -5.79
C LEU A 10 -5.52 14.25 -5.07
N GLU A 11 -6.26 13.22 -5.50
CA GLU A 11 -6.14 11.84 -5.02
C GLU A 11 -4.78 11.21 -5.35
N GLU A 12 -4.20 11.54 -6.50
CA GLU A 12 -2.94 10.99 -6.98
C GLU A 12 -1.74 11.62 -6.26
N ASN A 13 -1.85 12.91 -5.89
CA ASN A 13 -0.92 13.55 -4.96
C ASN A 13 -0.99 12.91 -3.59
N PHE A 14 -2.20 12.74 -3.04
CA PHE A 14 -2.38 12.09 -1.74
C PHE A 14 -1.82 10.66 -1.74
N PHE A 15 -2.02 9.91 -2.83
CA PHE A 15 -1.42 8.59 -3.02
C PHE A 15 0.12 8.63 -2.99
N ASN A 16 0.73 9.55 -3.75
CA ASN A 16 2.18 9.64 -3.84
C ASN A 16 2.82 10.11 -2.52
N ASP A 17 2.24 11.11 -1.87
CA ASP A 17 2.72 11.63 -0.58
C ASP A 17 2.62 10.56 0.51
N SER A 18 1.47 9.88 0.59
CA SER A 18 1.24 8.80 1.56
C SER A 18 2.17 7.61 1.33
N ARG A 19 2.42 7.28 0.06
CA ARG A 19 3.34 6.21 -0.32
C ARG A 19 4.78 6.57 0.06
N GLN A 20 5.20 7.80 -0.18
CA GLN A 20 6.54 8.29 0.09
C GLN A 20 6.79 8.42 1.59
N SER A 21 5.83 8.93 2.37
CA SER A 21 5.94 9.02 3.83
C SER A 21 6.10 7.64 4.48
N MET A 22 5.45 6.62 3.93
CA MET A 22 5.56 5.24 4.40
C MET A 22 6.75 4.48 3.79
N SER A 23 7.51 5.06 2.85
CA SER A 23 8.59 4.39 2.13
C SER A 23 8.16 3.08 1.43
N ILE A 24 6.94 3.05 0.89
CA ILE A 24 6.31 1.86 0.31
C ILE A 24 6.27 1.97 -1.23
N CYS A 25 6.26 0.84 -1.95
CA CYS A 25 6.14 0.85 -3.41
C CYS A 25 4.68 1.09 -3.87
N SER A 26 4.43 1.51 -5.11
CA SER A 26 3.05 1.82 -5.56
C SER A 26 2.17 0.57 -5.62
N GLU A 27 2.73 -0.55 -6.09
CA GLU A 27 2.06 -1.86 -6.06
C GLU A 27 1.72 -2.30 -4.63
N CYS A 28 2.64 -2.04 -3.71
CA CYS A 28 2.55 -2.41 -2.32
C CYS A 28 1.44 -1.61 -1.62
N PHE A 29 1.45 -0.29 -1.84
CA PHE A 29 0.49 0.62 -1.24
C PHE A 29 -0.93 0.24 -1.65
N LYS A 30 -1.17 -0.10 -2.93
CA LYS A 30 -2.48 -0.55 -3.41
C LYS A 30 -2.94 -1.89 -2.83
N LYS A 31 -2.02 -2.74 -2.35
CA LYS A 31 -2.35 -4.02 -1.69
C LYS A 31 -2.62 -3.86 -0.20
N ARG A 32 -1.88 -2.98 0.47
CA ARG A 32 -1.97 -2.74 1.91
C ARG A 32 -3.03 -1.73 2.29
N PHE A 33 -3.20 -0.71 1.46
CA PHE A 33 -4.00 0.44 1.76
C PHE A 33 -5.04 0.68 0.68
N LYS A 34 -6.15 1.27 1.08
CA LYS A 34 -7.19 1.79 0.21
C LYS A 34 -7.35 3.27 0.52
N ILE A 35 -7.32 4.11 -0.51
CA ILE A 35 -7.69 5.51 -0.35
C ILE A 35 -9.21 5.57 -0.32
N VAL A 36 -9.75 6.18 0.72
CA VAL A 36 -11.19 6.34 0.93
C VAL A 36 -11.51 7.82 0.96
N THR A 37 -12.46 8.21 0.13
CA THR A 37 -12.91 9.60 0.03
C THR A 37 -14.11 9.80 0.94
N LYS A 38 -13.97 10.59 2.00
CA LYS A 38 -15.08 11.00 2.87
C LYS A 38 -15.54 12.40 2.48
N LYS A 39 -16.85 12.56 2.24
CA LYS A 39 -17.49 13.87 2.09
C LYS A 39 -17.70 14.47 3.46
N ARG A 40 -17.17 15.67 3.70
CA ARG A 40 -17.42 16.40 4.95
C ARG A 40 -18.83 17.01 4.89
N SER A 41 -19.76 16.49 5.69
CA SER A 41 -21.08 17.11 5.87
C SER A 41 -20.93 18.38 6.69
N GLY A 42 -20.93 19.55 6.04
CA GLY A 42 -20.96 20.84 6.72
C GLY A 42 -20.39 21.99 5.87
N TYR A 43 -19.26 21.75 5.20
CA TYR A 43 -18.60 22.73 4.33
C TYR A 43 -17.98 21.93 3.18
N GLY A 44 -18.48 22.11 1.96
CA GLY A 44 -18.17 21.28 0.79
C GLY A 44 -16.66 21.04 0.62
N GLY A 45 -16.22 19.82 0.96
CA GLY A 45 -14.84 19.38 0.83
C GLY A 45 -14.75 17.86 0.85
N THR A 46 -13.89 17.32 0.00
CA THR A 46 -13.52 15.90 -0.03
C THR A 46 -12.24 15.69 0.77
N ILE A 47 -12.29 14.80 1.75
CA ILE A 47 -11.13 14.36 2.53
C ILE A 47 -10.72 12.99 2.01
N TYR A 48 -9.44 12.81 1.73
CA TYR A 48 -8.86 11.51 1.41
C TYR A 48 -8.26 10.93 2.69
N GLU A 49 -8.66 9.71 3.02
CA GLU A 49 -8.12 8.96 4.16
C GLU A 49 -7.51 7.65 3.66
N ILE A 50 -6.55 7.12 4.43
CA ILE A 50 -5.92 5.83 4.16
C ILE A 50 -6.57 4.81 5.10
N GLU A 51 -7.23 3.81 4.54
CA GLU A 51 -7.68 2.64 5.28
C GLU A 51 -6.76 1.44 5.03
N GLU A 52 -6.29 0.79 6.09
CA GLU A 52 -5.57 -0.47 5.99
C GLU A 52 -6.51 -1.60 5.60
N ARG A 53 -6.12 -2.35 4.57
CA ARG A 53 -6.83 -3.57 4.18
C ARG A 53 -6.51 -4.67 5.18
N PRO A 54 -7.52 -5.45 5.59
CA PRO A 54 -7.29 -6.57 6.47
C PRO A 54 -6.29 -7.54 5.82
N PRO A 55 -5.37 -8.14 6.61
CA PRO A 55 -4.50 -9.18 6.10
C PRO A 55 -5.34 -10.34 5.57
N PRO A 56 -4.85 -11.09 4.57
CA PRO A 56 -5.58 -12.26 4.08
C PRO A 56 -5.76 -13.24 5.25
N ARG A 57 -6.99 -13.73 5.43
CA ARG A 57 -7.28 -14.73 6.48
C ARG A 57 -6.69 -16.07 6.06
N PHE A 58 -5.59 -16.48 6.68
CA PHE A 58 -5.03 -17.81 6.53
C PHE A 58 -5.43 -18.69 7.72
N GLY A 59 -5.65 -19.98 7.49
CA GLY A 59 -6.12 -20.94 8.50
C GLY A 59 -5.20 -21.02 9.72
N ILE A 60 -5.80 -21.29 10.88
CA ILE A 60 -5.13 -21.37 12.18
C ILE A 60 -4.06 -22.49 12.13
N GLY A 61 -2.77 -22.13 12.15
CA GLY A 61 -1.67 -23.08 12.37
C GLY A 61 -0.44 -23.01 11.45
N SER A 62 -0.43 -22.19 10.39
CA SER A 62 0.76 -22.05 9.53
C SER A 62 1.64 -20.86 9.93
N GLN A 63 2.94 -21.11 10.16
CA GLN A 63 3.93 -20.03 10.21
C GLN A 63 4.01 -19.40 8.82
N THR A 64 3.74 -18.11 8.74
CA THR A 64 3.78 -17.36 7.49
C THR A 64 4.72 -16.18 7.61
N PHE A 65 5.41 -15.89 6.51
CA PHE A 65 6.37 -14.79 6.40
C PHE A 65 5.74 -13.65 5.61
N SER A 66 5.34 -12.59 6.30
CA SER A 66 4.74 -11.41 5.67
C SER A 66 5.81 -10.44 5.18
N CYS A 67 5.65 -9.91 3.98
CA CYS A 67 6.51 -8.83 3.51
C CYS A 67 6.26 -7.54 4.27
N LEU A 68 7.32 -6.94 4.81
CA LEU A 68 7.24 -5.63 5.46
C LEU A 68 6.91 -4.51 4.47
N LYS A 69 7.22 -4.72 3.18
CA LYS A 69 6.97 -3.74 2.12
C LYS A 69 5.58 -3.90 1.50
N CYS A 70 4.95 -5.07 1.49
CA CYS A 70 3.61 -5.27 0.92
C CYS A 70 2.78 -6.39 1.60
N ASN A 71 1.47 -6.49 1.33
CA ASN A 71 0.61 -7.55 1.88
C ASN A 71 0.83 -8.94 1.26
N TRP A 72 1.98 -9.17 0.62
CA TRP A 72 2.34 -10.49 0.12
C TRP A 72 2.87 -11.35 1.27
N VAL A 73 2.45 -12.60 1.27
CA VAL A 73 2.75 -13.56 2.33
C VAL A 73 3.36 -14.80 1.69
N ALA A 74 4.45 -15.25 2.28
CA ALA A 74 5.18 -16.44 1.87
C ALA A 74 4.99 -17.56 2.89
N TRP A 75 5.08 -18.80 2.41
CA TRP A 75 5.06 -20.00 3.24
C TRP A 75 6.46 -20.33 3.79
N THR A 76 7.51 -19.83 3.15
CA THR A 76 8.90 -20.02 3.53
C THR A 76 9.62 -18.68 3.54
N GLU A 77 10.64 -18.56 4.40
CA GLU A 77 11.52 -17.38 4.44
C GLU A 77 12.18 -17.15 3.07
N GLU A 78 12.59 -18.21 2.38
CA GLU A 78 13.14 -18.17 1.03
C GLU A 78 12.17 -17.55 0.02
N GLY A 79 10.88 -17.89 0.12
CA GLY A 79 9.82 -17.29 -0.69
C GLY A 79 9.68 -15.79 -0.42
N LEU A 80 9.81 -15.38 0.86
CA LEU A 80 9.84 -13.98 1.26
C LEU A 80 11.05 -13.24 0.68
N ILE A 81 12.24 -13.81 0.78
CA ILE A 81 13.47 -13.23 0.27
C ILE A 81 13.42 -13.11 -1.26
N ALA A 82 12.96 -14.15 -1.96
CA ALA A 82 12.81 -14.12 -3.42
C ALA A 82 11.80 -13.06 -3.86
N HIS A 83 10.69 -12.92 -3.11
CA HIS A 83 9.72 -11.85 -3.33
C HIS A 83 10.34 -10.47 -3.13
N ILE A 84 11.02 -10.24 -2.00
CA ILE A 84 11.65 -8.95 -1.71
C ILE A 84 12.68 -8.61 -2.81
N LYS A 85 13.55 -9.55 -3.21
CA LYS A 85 14.55 -9.32 -4.27
C LYS A 85 13.94 -9.02 -5.64
N LYS A 86 12.83 -9.68 -6.00
CA LYS A 86 12.21 -9.54 -7.33
C LYS A 86 11.24 -8.37 -7.44
N LYS A 87 10.51 -8.07 -6.36
CA LYS A 87 9.42 -7.08 -6.33
C LYS A 87 9.80 -5.80 -5.60
N HIS A 88 10.79 -5.85 -4.69
CA HIS A 88 11.20 -4.73 -3.86
C HIS A 88 12.73 -4.58 -3.75
N PRO A 89 13.48 -4.60 -4.88
CA PRO A 89 14.91 -4.34 -4.88
C PRO A 89 15.22 -3.00 -4.21
#